data_AF-A0A0R1Q7D8-F1
#
_entry.id   AF-A0A0R1Q7D8-F1
#
_cell.length_a   1.000
_cell.length_b   1.000
_cell.length_c   1.000
_cell.angle_alpha   90.00
_cell.angle_beta   90.00
_cell.angle_gamma   90.00
#
_symmetry.space_group_name_H-M   'P 1'
#
loop_
_entity.id
_entity.type
_entity.pdbx_description
1 polymer ?
#
loop_
_entity_poly.entity_id
_entity_poly.type
_entity_poly.pdbx_seq_one_letter_code
_entity_poly.pdbx_strand_id
1 'polypeptide(L)'
;MESFDMTEIGKKLKNARIEKGYTLDDLQQITKIQKRYLIAIEDERFEALPGDFYVKAFVRQYADTVGLNSEELLNSIGEGAAKQQESDPDKSESREDTRKRIEATRQSMEKTNNFNRFLSYLPTIIIVLIVVAILGSIYFVAWNKHQKTADSQQIQSSSTKVSVSSDGTSTSKKNAEEKKVTKKSSSSVSSSSVKKKSSSKTKKKVQLSLASNSGSSFVYNLKNSSKTNTVKVSVKDSSAWTAVSADGTQQWQGTLSSGADHEVKIPEGSSSITINLGNSKATKISINGHSFNFLKDNSSLTVRTLTLKIK
;
A
#
# COMPACT_ATOMS: atom_id res chain seq x y z
N MET A 1 39.59 -26.90 6.98
CA MET A 1 38.92 -26.14 5.91
C MET A 1 37.44 -26.16 6.23
N GLU A 2 36.89 -25.05 6.72
CA GLU A 2 35.44 -24.88 6.87
C GLU A 2 34.86 -24.59 5.48
N SER A 3 33.97 -25.46 5.01
CA SER A 3 33.15 -25.23 3.83
C SER A 3 32.19 -24.09 4.14
N PHE A 4 32.44 -22.89 3.60
CA PHE A 4 31.51 -21.77 3.70
C PHE A 4 30.22 -22.14 2.95
N ASP A 5 29.17 -22.36 3.73
CA ASP A 5 27.97 -23.07 3.32
C ASP A 5 27.11 -22.19 2.41
N MET A 6 26.77 -22.67 1.21
CA MET A 6 25.74 -22.04 0.36
C MET A 6 24.38 -21.94 1.08
N THR A 7 24.21 -22.69 2.17
CA THR A 7 22.98 -22.89 2.96
C THR A 7 22.56 -21.70 3.84
N GLU A 8 23.26 -20.57 3.74
CA GLU A 8 22.93 -19.36 4.49
C GLU A 8 22.44 -18.19 3.62
N ILE A 9 22.51 -18.31 2.29
CA ILE A 9 22.20 -17.22 1.36
C ILE A 9 20.71 -16.96 1.31
N GLY A 10 19.88 -18.00 1.23
CA GLY A 10 18.44 -17.85 1.20
C GLY A 10 17.93 -17.17 2.48
N LYS A 11 18.49 -17.57 3.63
CA LYS A 11 18.20 -16.96 4.94
C LYS A 11 18.64 -15.50 5.02
N LYS A 12 19.86 -15.16 4.57
CA LYS A 12 20.37 -13.78 4.56
C LYS A 12 19.49 -12.85 3.71
N LEU A 13 19.15 -13.28 2.50
CA LEU A 13 18.26 -12.53 1.60
C LEU A 13 16.87 -12.33 2.20
N LYS A 14 16.31 -13.38 2.82
CA LYS A 14 15.02 -13.34 3.50
C LYS A 14 15.01 -12.37 4.68
N ASN A 15 16.04 -12.40 5.52
CA ASN A 15 16.15 -11.53 6.68
C ASN A 15 16.27 -10.07 6.24
N ALA A 16 17.16 -9.75 5.28
CA ALA A 16 17.30 -8.40 4.77
C ALA A 16 16.00 -7.87 4.11
N ARG A 17 15.25 -8.74 3.43
CA ARG A 17 13.92 -8.38 2.93
C ARG A 17 12.96 -7.99 4.05
N ILE A 18 12.91 -8.79 5.11
CA ILE A 18 12.03 -8.54 6.26
C ILE A 18 12.44 -7.25 6.98
N GLU A 19 13.74 -7.00 7.14
CA GLU A 19 14.28 -5.76 7.73
C GLU A 19 13.92 -4.51 6.90
N LYS A 20 13.93 -4.63 5.57
CA LYS A 20 13.46 -3.57 4.66
C LYS A 20 11.93 -3.41 4.66
N GLY A 21 11.19 -4.32 5.30
CA GLY A 21 9.73 -4.31 5.31
C GLY A 21 9.09 -4.71 3.99
N TYR A 22 9.84 -5.33 3.07
CA TYR A 22 9.33 -5.74 1.77
C TYR A 22 8.60 -7.08 1.84
N THR A 23 7.42 -7.13 1.23
CA THR A 23 6.76 -8.40 0.90
C THR A 23 7.40 -9.01 -0.36
N LEU A 24 7.13 -10.30 -0.60
CA LEU A 24 7.55 -10.96 -1.83
C LEU A 24 6.87 -10.34 -3.07
N ASP A 25 5.66 -9.79 -2.92
CA ASP A 25 4.95 -9.09 -3.99
C ASP A 25 5.62 -7.74 -4.31
N ASP A 26 6.10 -7.02 -3.28
CA ASP A 26 6.87 -5.79 -3.46
C ASP A 26 8.19 -6.08 -4.20
N LEU A 27 8.92 -7.12 -3.78
CA LEU A 27 10.14 -7.53 -4.47
C LEU A 27 9.89 -7.97 -5.90
N GLN A 28 8.79 -8.68 -6.18
CA GLN A 28 8.39 -9.00 -7.55
C GLN A 28 8.13 -7.73 -8.36
N GLN A 29 7.48 -6.73 -7.79
CA GLN A 29 7.21 -5.46 -8.50
C GLN A 29 8.49 -4.67 -8.78
N ILE A 30 9.43 -4.65 -7.83
CA ILE A 30 10.70 -3.91 -7.94
C ILE A 30 11.68 -4.62 -8.88
N THR A 31 11.91 -5.91 -8.67
CA THR A 31 12.90 -6.70 -9.43
C THR A 31 12.38 -7.26 -10.74
N LYS A 32 11.05 -7.36 -10.90
CA LYS A 32 10.38 -8.09 -11.99
C LYS A 32 10.64 -9.61 -11.98
N ILE A 33 11.29 -10.13 -10.94
CA ILE A 33 11.45 -11.57 -10.73
C ILE A 33 10.14 -12.12 -10.19
N GLN A 34 9.60 -13.15 -10.82
CA GLN A 34 8.35 -13.76 -10.38
C GLN A 34 8.48 -14.31 -8.95
N LYS A 35 7.43 -14.12 -8.15
CA LYS A 35 7.36 -14.50 -6.74
C LYS A 35 7.74 -15.96 -6.48
N ARG A 36 7.39 -16.88 -7.38
CA ARG A 36 7.79 -18.30 -7.27
C ARG A 36 9.30 -18.49 -7.23
N TYR A 37 10.05 -17.70 -7.98
CA TYR A 37 11.52 -17.79 -8.03
C TYR A 37 12.16 -17.09 -6.84
N LEU A 38 11.57 -15.99 -6.34
CA LEU A 38 12.00 -15.37 -5.08
C LEU A 38 11.85 -16.33 -3.89
N ILE A 39 10.73 -17.05 -3.82
CA ILE A 39 10.52 -18.11 -2.82
C ILE A 39 11.56 -19.23 -2.99
N ALA A 40 11.81 -19.66 -4.23
CA ALA A 40 12.81 -20.69 -4.51
C ALA A 40 14.21 -20.26 -4.07
N ILE A 41 14.60 -19.00 -4.26
CA ILE A 41 15.88 -18.45 -3.79
C ILE A 41 15.94 -18.40 -2.27
N GLU A 42 14.87 -17.97 -1.58
CA GLU A 42 14.83 -17.95 -0.11
C GLU A 42 14.90 -19.35 0.51
N ASP A 43 14.32 -20.34 -0.16
CA ASP A 43 14.30 -21.75 0.24
C ASP A 43 15.48 -22.55 -0.36
N GLU A 44 16.40 -21.88 -1.06
CA GLU A 44 17.61 -22.48 -1.68
C GLU A 44 17.32 -23.61 -2.68
N ARG A 45 16.12 -23.60 -3.25
CA ARG A 45 15.67 -24.50 -4.33
C ARG A 45 16.05 -23.94 -5.69
N PHE A 46 17.35 -23.89 -5.97
CA PHE A 46 17.87 -23.25 -7.18
C PHE A 46 17.47 -23.99 -8.47
N GLU A 47 17.23 -25.29 -8.38
CA GLU A 47 16.73 -26.16 -9.45
C GLU A 47 15.33 -25.77 -9.97
N ALA A 48 14.56 -25.00 -9.19
CA ALA A 48 13.24 -24.53 -9.59
C ALA A 48 13.29 -23.26 -10.46
N LEU A 49 14.48 -22.67 -10.67
CA LEU A 49 14.69 -21.51 -11.53
C LEU A 49 14.75 -21.95 -13.01
N PRO A 50 14.47 -21.04 -13.98
CA PRO A 50 14.42 -21.37 -15.40
C PRO A 50 15.81 -21.57 -16.05
N GLY A 51 16.69 -22.34 -15.40
CA GLY A 51 18.07 -22.61 -15.81
C GLY A 51 19.10 -21.95 -14.90
N ASP A 52 20.25 -22.62 -14.72
CA ASP A 52 21.29 -22.26 -13.76
C ASP A 52 21.91 -20.87 -14.01
N PHE A 53 21.87 -20.40 -15.25
CA PHE A 53 22.36 -19.08 -15.64
C PHE A 53 21.62 -17.95 -14.90
N TYR A 54 20.32 -18.13 -14.62
CA TYR A 54 19.50 -17.10 -13.99
C TYR A 54 19.67 -17.03 -12.48
N VAL A 55 20.22 -18.05 -11.84
CA VAL A 55 20.39 -18.10 -10.38
C VAL A 55 21.23 -16.92 -9.91
N LYS A 56 22.41 -16.73 -10.50
CA LYS A 56 23.32 -15.63 -10.13
C LYS A 56 22.69 -14.26 -10.40
N ALA A 57 22.04 -14.09 -11.55
CA ALA A 57 21.39 -12.83 -11.91
C ALA A 57 20.27 -12.47 -10.94
N PHE A 58 19.42 -13.42 -10.57
CA PHE A 58 18.29 -13.19 -9.67
C PHE A 58 18.74 -12.98 -8.23
N VAL A 59 19.74 -13.74 -7.76
CA VAL A 59 20.33 -13.54 -6.43
C VAL A 59 20.98 -12.16 -6.34
N ARG A 60 21.73 -11.74 -7.36
CA ARG A 60 22.35 -10.40 -7.42
C ARG A 60 21.29 -9.32 -7.31
N GLN A 61 20.27 -9.39 -8.16
CA GLN A 61 19.22 -8.38 -8.23
C GLN A 61 18.37 -8.34 -6.94
N TYR A 62 18.13 -9.49 -6.30
CA TYR A 62 17.52 -9.53 -4.97
C TYR A 62 18.43 -8.79 -3.99
N ALA A 63 19.69 -9.21 -3.83
CA ALA A 63 20.64 -8.64 -2.89
C ALA A 63 20.75 -7.11 -3.01
N ASP A 64 20.90 -6.60 -4.24
CA ASP A 64 20.96 -5.17 -4.54
C ASP A 64 19.69 -4.43 -4.07
N THR A 65 18.52 -5.05 -4.27
CA THR A 65 17.22 -4.47 -3.89
C THR A 65 17.06 -4.35 -2.38
N VAL A 66 17.57 -5.33 -1.63
CA VAL A 66 17.52 -5.32 -0.16
C VAL A 66 18.73 -4.61 0.48
N GLY A 67 19.65 -4.10 -0.33
CA GLY A 67 20.81 -3.35 0.13
C GLY A 67 21.92 -4.21 0.71
N LEU A 68 22.00 -5.48 0.32
CA LEU A 68 23.12 -6.37 0.61
C LEU A 68 24.18 -6.24 -0.49
N ASN A 69 25.44 -6.49 -0.15
CA ASN A 69 26.52 -6.52 -1.12
C ASN A 69 26.41 -7.79 -1.97
N SER A 70 25.98 -7.62 -3.21
CA SER A 70 25.71 -8.73 -4.13
C SER A 70 26.99 -9.44 -4.58
N GLU A 71 28.11 -8.74 -4.75
CA GLU A 71 29.39 -9.36 -5.13
C GLU A 71 29.92 -10.27 -4.01
N GLU A 72 29.80 -9.84 -2.76
CA GLU A 72 30.18 -10.64 -1.59
C GLU A 72 29.33 -11.90 -1.45
N LEU A 73 28.00 -11.76 -1.63
CA LEU A 73 27.05 -12.88 -1.61
C LEU A 73 27.24 -13.88 -2.76
N LEU A 74 27.63 -13.42 -3.95
CA LEU A 74 27.87 -14.29 -5.09
C LEU A 74 29.21 -15.02 -4.99
N ASN A 75 30.22 -14.39 -4.36
CA ASN A 75 31.50 -15.05 -4.10
C ASN A 75 31.35 -16.25 -3.16
N SER A 76 30.39 -16.21 -2.21
CA SER A 76 30.06 -17.39 -1.40
C SER A 76 29.25 -18.48 -2.15
N ILE A 77 28.75 -18.19 -3.36
CA ILE A 77 28.13 -19.19 -4.27
C ILE A 77 29.21 -19.85 -5.16
N GLY A 78 30.43 -19.32 -5.15
CA GLY A 78 31.51 -19.72 -6.04
C GLY A 78 32.24 -21.00 -5.59
N GLU A 79 31.69 -22.16 -5.93
CA GLU A 79 32.48 -23.36 -6.36
C GLU A 79 31.61 -24.54 -6.87
N GLY A 80 30.31 -24.57 -6.54
CA GLY A 80 29.42 -25.67 -6.94
C GLY A 80 28.81 -25.56 -8.34
N ALA A 81 28.49 -24.33 -8.80
CA ALA A 81 27.70 -24.11 -10.03
C ALA A 81 28.53 -23.93 -11.32
N ALA A 82 29.86 -23.89 -11.22
CA ALA A 82 30.75 -23.67 -12.39
C ALA A 82 31.32 -24.97 -13.00
N LYS A 83 30.98 -26.15 -12.45
CA LYS A 83 31.62 -27.43 -12.81
C LYS A 83 30.85 -28.31 -13.80
N GLN A 84 29.78 -27.82 -14.43
CA GLN A 84 29.07 -28.57 -15.48
C GLN A 84 29.14 -27.87 -16.84
N GLN A 85 30.35 -27.50 -17.27
CA GLN A 85 30.66 -27.29 -18.68
C GLN A 85 32.09 -27.78 -18.98
N GLU A 86 32.36 -29.05 -18.67
CA GLU A 86 33.50 -29.79 -19.24
C GLU A 86 33.02 -31.19 -19.64
N SER A 87 32.34 -31.30 -20.79
CA SER A 87 32.25 -32.55 -21.55
C SER A 87 31.64 -32.30 -22.94
N ASP A 88 32.42 -31.72 -23.85
CA ASP A 88 32.38 -32.15 -25.26
C ASP A 88 33.66 -31.69 -26.00
N PRO A 89 34.60 -32.58 -26.35
CA PRO A 89 35.85 -32.22 -26.99
C PRO A 89 35.74 -32.39 -28.52
N ASP A 90 34.80 -31.73 -29.20
CA ASP A 90 34.82 -31.74 -30.68
C ASP A 90 34.12 -30.53 -31.31
N LYS A 91 34.74 -29.34 -31.18
CA LYS A 91 34.50 -28.16 -32.05
C LYS A 91 35.48 -27.04 -31.69
N SER A 92 36.73 -27.22 -32.08
CA SER A 92 37.80 -26.23 -31.92
C SER A 92 38.22 -25.63 -33.26
N GLU A 93 37.31 -24.96 -33.98
CA GLU A 93 37.72 -24.21 -35.20
C GLU A 93 37.11 -22.81 -35.38
N SER A 94 36.35 -22.26 -34.42
CA SER A 94 35.76 -20.92 -34.60
C SER A 94 35.94 -19.97 -33.42
N ARG A 95 37.07 -20.08 -32.71
CA ARG A 95 37.36 -19.29 -31.49
C ARG A 95 38.07 -17.95 -31.72
N GLU A 96 38.45 -17.59 -32.94
CA GLU A 96 39.03 -16.26 -33.22
C GLU A 96 38.01 -15.21 -33.68
N ASP A 97 37.02 -15.57 -34.50
CA ASP A 97 36.05 -14.58 -35.02
C ASP A 97 35.04 -14.11 -33.96
N THR A 98 34.69 -14.98 -33.00
CA THR A 98 33.76 -14.63 -31.93
C THR A 98 34.38 -13.63 -30.95
N ARG A 99 35.70 -13.67 -30.72
CA ARG A 99 36.38 -12.72 -29.83
C ARG A 99 36.41 -11.30 -30.41
N LYS A 100 36.66 -11.16 -31.71
CA LYS A 100 36.65 -9.85 -32.39
C LYS A 100 35.27 -9.21 -32.45
N ARG A 101 34.19 -10.00 -32.55
CA ARG A 101 32.80 -9.48 -32.54
C ARG A 101 32.31 -9.09 -31.14
N ILE A 102 32.80 -9.77 -30.10
CA ILE A 102 32.50 -9.42 -28.69
C ILE A 102 33.30 -8.18 -28.26
N GLU A 103 34.54 -8.00 -28.72
CA GLU A 103 35.31 -6.76 -28.46
C GLU A 103 34.72 -5.54 -29.19
N ALA A 104 34.27 -5.69 -30.44
CA ALA A 104 33.60 -4.63 -31.17
C ALA A 104 32.24 -4.22 -30.57
N THR A 105 31.59 -5.13 -29.83
CA THR A 105 30.34 -4.83 -29.11
C THR A 105 30.58 -4.24 -27.71
N ARG A 106 31.76 -4.50 -27.09
CA ARG A 106 32.13 -3.89 -25.79
C ARG A 106 32.48 -2.41 -25.88
N GLN A 107 32.90 -1.91 -27.04
CA GLN A 107 33.21 -0.49 -27.21
C GLN A 107 31.97 0.40 -27.45
N SER A 108 30.79 -0.17 -27.73
CA SER A 108 29.55 0.62 -27.90
C SER A 108 28.61 0.61 -26.67
N MET A 109 29.02 0.00 -25.55
CA MET A 109 28.24 -0.04 -24.29
C MET A 109 28.96 0.58 -23.08
N GLU A 110 29.92 1.48 -23.30
CA GLU A 110 30.58 2.26 -22.23
C GLU A 110 29.97 3.66 -22.02
N LYS A 111 28.83 3.98 -22.65
CA LYS A 111 28.22 5.33 -22.54
C LYS A 111 26.77 5.37 -22.11
N THR A 112 26.33 4.43 -21.27
CA THR A 112 24.97 4.46 -20.70
C THR A 112 24.95 4.04 -19.24
N ASN A 113 25.74 4.70 -18.40
CA ASN A 113 25.55 4.66 -16.93
C ASN A 113 24.99 5.98 -16.36
N ASN A 114 24.92 7.02 -17.19
CA ASN A 114 24.38 8.34 -16.80
C ASN A 114 22.96 8.59 -17.33
N PHE A 115 22.46 7.77 -18.26
CA PHE A 115 21.14 7.96 -18.85
C PHE A 115 20.01 7.52 -17.91
N ASN A 116 20.20 6.45 -17.12
CA ASN A 116 19.21 6.03 -16.12
C ASN A 116 19.02 7.05 -14.98
N ARG A 117 20.06 7.83 -14.65
CA ARG A 117 19.93 8.99 -13.74
C ARG A 117 19.22 10.16 -14.39
N PHE A 118 19.39 10.36 -15.70
CA PHE A 118 18.72 11.43 -16.44
C PHE A 118 17.22 11.15 -16.67
N LEU A 119 16.85 9.88 -16.91
CA LEU A 119 15.44 9.48 -17.04
C LEU A 119 14.66 9.52 -15.72
N SER A 120 15.31 9.35 -14.56
CA SER A 120 14.65 9.51 -13.26
C SER A 120 14.29 10.96 -12.93
N TYR A 121 14.91 11.95 -13.56
CA TYR A 121 14.55 13.37 -13.40
C TYR A 121 13.51 13.85 -14.42
N LEU A 122 13.17 13.04 -15.42
CA LEU A 122 12.17 13.36 -16.44
C LEU A 122 10.82 13.80 -15.86
N PRO A 123 10.20 13.10 -14.88
CA PRO A 123 8.92 13.54 -14.31
C PRO A 123 9.04 14.89 -13.57
N THR A 124 10.15 15.11 -12.86
CA THR A 124 10.43 16.40 -12.19
C THR A 124 10.66 17.54 -13.16
N ILE A 125 11.40 17.32 -14.24
CA ILE A 125 11.66 18.35 -15.26
C ILE A 125 10.37 18.75 -15.97
N ILE A 126 9.48 17.79 -16.25
CA ILE A 126 8.15 18.05 -16.83
C ILE A 126 7.31 18.92 -15.88
N ILE A 127 7.30 18.62 -14.58
CA ILE A 127 6.55 19.42 -13.59
C ILE A 127 7.10 20.86 -13.51
N VAL A 128 8.43 21.02 -13.46
CA VAL A 128 9.05 22.34 -13.41
C VAL A 128 8.75 23.13 -14.69
N LEU A 129 8.80 22.50 -15.86
CA LEU A 129 8.42 23.13 -17.14
C LEU A 129 6.95 23.58 -17.15
N ILE A 130 6.03 22.77 -16.61
CA ILE A 130 4.62 23.14 -16.49
C ILE A 130 4.45 24.35 -15.56
N VAL A 131 5.13 24.37 -14.41
CA VAL A 131 5.08 25.51 -13.48
C VAL A 131 5.62 26.79 -14.13
N VAL A 132 6.74 26.71 -14.84
CA VAL A 132 7.32 27.85 -15.57
C VAL A 132 6.40 28.31 -16.69
N ALA A 133 5.75 27.39 -17.42
CA ALA A 133 4.78 27.73 -18.45
C ALA A 133 3.53 28.41 -17.87
N ILE A 134 3.03 27.95 -16.71
CA ILE A 134 1.91 28.59 -16.00
C ILE A 134 2.30 30.00 -15.56
N LEU A 135 3.45 30.17 -14.90
CA LEU A 135 3.94 31.49 -14.48
C LEU A 135 4.18 32.42 -15.66
N GLY A 136 4.75 31.91 -16.75
CA GLY A 136 4.92 32.63 -18.01
C GLY A 136 3.59 33.02 -18.65
N SER A 137 2.57 32.15 -18.61
CA SER A 137 1.23 32.46 -19.11
C SER A 137 0.53 33.55 -18.28
N ILE A 138 0.70 33.53 -16.95
CA ILE A 138 0.18 34.57 -16.05
C ILE A 138 0.87 35.90 -16.34
N TYR A 139 2.20 35.89 -16.46
CA TYR A 139 2.99 37.06 -16.83
C TYR A 139 2.59 37.60 -18.20
N PHE A 140 2.40 36.72 -19.18
CA PHE A 140 1.97 37.08 -20.53
C PHE A 140 0.56 37.69 -20.55
N VAL A 141 -0.39 37.12 -19.81
CA VAL A 141 -1.75 37.67 -19.69
C VAL A 141 -1.74 39.01 -18.94
N ALA A 142 -0.93 39.16 -17.89
CA ALA A 142 -0.77 40.43 -17.18
C ALA A 142 -0.17 41.51 -18.09
N TRP A 143 0.88 41.17 -18.83
CA TRP A 143 1.51 42.04 -19.83
C TRP A 143 0.52 42.46 -20.93
N ASN A 144 -0.29 41.53 -21.44
CA ASN A 144 -1.31 41.82 -22.44
C ASN A 144 -2.49 42.65 -21.87
N LYS A 145 -2.77 42.55 -20.56
CA LYS A 145 -3.81 43.36 -19.90
C LYS A 145 -3.40 44.82 -19.73
N HIS A 146 -2.10 45.12 -19.64
CA HIS A 146 -1.61 46.51 -19.59
C HIS A 146 -1.78 47.27 -20.92
N GLN A 147 -2.10 46.59 -22.03
CA GLN A 147 -2.50 47.25 -23.28
C GLN A 147 -4.04 47.32 -23.48
N LYS A 148 -4.86 46.75 -22.58
CA LYS A 148 -6.33 46.67 -22.74
C LYS A 148 -7.15 47.10 -21.53
N THR A 149 -6.58 47.80 -20.55
CA THR A 149 -7.36 48.46 -19.48
C THR A 149 -7.50 49.94 -19.78
N ALA A 150 -8.37 50.24 -20.74
CA ALA A 150 -8.96 51.55 -20.96
C ALA A 150 -10.46 51.38 -21.30
N ASP A 151 -11.19 50.55 -20.54
CA ASP A 151 -12.64 50.74 -20.43
C ASP A 151 -13.25 49.99 -19.23
N SER A 152 -14.10 50.73 -18.51
CA SER A 152 -15.23 50.26 -17.70
C SER A 152 -14.99 49.51 -16.37
N GLN A 153 -14.91 50.28 -15.28
CA GLN A 153 -15.54 49.93 -14.00
C GLN A 153 -16.60 50.99 -13.66
N GLN A 154 -17.84 50.56 -13.42
CA GLN A 154 -18.77 51.35 -12.61
C GLN A 154 -19.65 50.43 -11.77
N ILE A 155 -19.48 50.52 -10.45
CA ILE A 155 -20.40 50.00 -9.44
C ILE A 155 -21.27 51.20 -9.01
N GLN A 156 -22.60 51.07 -9.08
CA GLN A 156 -23.53 52.04 -8.48
C GLN A 156 -24.39 51.39 -7.39
N SER A 157 -24.57 52.20 -6.36
CA SER A 157 -25.13 51.93 -5.04
C SER A 157 -26.66 51.82 -5.00
N SER A 158 -27.13 51.19 -3.93
CA SER A 158 -28.50 51.08 -3.42
C SER A 158 -29.33 52.37 -3.33
N SER A 159 -30.65 52.31 -3.60
CA SER A 159 -31.71 52.81 -2.67
C SER A 159 -33.15 52.45 -3.11
N THR A 160 -33.93 51.98 -2.12
CA THR A 160 -35.39 52.14 -1.85
C THR A 160 -36.45 52.06 -2.97
N LYS A 161 -37.47 51.19 -2.75
CA LYS A 161 -38.85 51.62 -2.45
C LYS A 161 -39.72 50.51 -1.83
N VAL A 162 -40.55 50.95 -0.88
CA VAL A 162 -41.41 50.26 0.09
C VAL A 162 -42.87 50.27 -0.39
N SER A 163 -43.73 49.35 0.09
CA SER A 163 -45.15 49.55 0.51
C SER A 163 -45.92 48.20 0.53
N VAL A 164 -46.83 47.85 1.45
CA VAL A 164 -47.52 48.55 2.56
C VAL A 164 -48.18 47.54 3.53
N SER A 165 -48.25 47.96 4.81
CA SER A 165 -49.33 47.83 5.83
C SER A 165 -49.83 46.44 6.28
N SER A 166 -49.81 46.01 7.55
CA SER A 166 -50.13 46.57 8.88
C SER A 166 -51.60 46.40 9.33
N ASP A 167 -51.82 45.46 10.26
CA ASP A 167 -52.63 45.58 11.49
C ASP A 167 -52.26 44.35 12.35
N GLY A 168 -51.65 44.47 13.53
CA GLY A 168 -52.23 44.92 14.80
C GLY A 168 -52.28 43.69 15.73
N THR A 169 -51.37 43.51 16.70
CA THR A 169 -51.56 44.04 18.06
C THR A 169 -50.32 43.70 18.92
N SER A 170 -49.73 44.75 19.51
CA SER A 170 -49.29 44.93 20.91
C SER A 170 -48.84 43.72 21.75
N THR A 171 -47.82 43.74 22.63
CA THR A 171 -46.90 44.79 23.12
C THR A 171 -45.93 44.14 24.12
N SER A 172 -44.65 44.51 24.01
CA SER A 172 -43.64 44.71 25.06
C SER A 172 -42.91 43.59 25.84
N LYS A 173 -41.58 43.78 25.74
CA LYS A 173 -40.51 43.81 26.78
C LYS A 173 -39.82 42.47 27.08
N LYS A 174 -38.52 42.29 26.72
CA LYS A 174 -37.26 42.91 27.26
C LYS A 174 -37.09 42.47 28.73
N ASN A 175 -35.98 41.91 29.22
CA ASN A 175 -34.58 42.17 28.96
C ASN A 175 -33.70 41.03 29.50
N ALA A 176 -32.44 41.03 29.09
CA ALA A 176 -31.31 40.30 29.67
C ALA A 176 -30.99 40.70 31.13
N GLU A 177 -30.24 39.86 31.87
CA GLU A 177 -28.82 40.12 32.23
C GLU A 177 -28.28 39.17 33.34
N GLU A 178 -27.13 38.56 33.02
CA GLU A 178 -25.93 38.22 33.82
C GLU A 178 -25.84 37.48 35.19
N LYS A 179 -24.66 36.81 35.28
CA LYS A 179 -23.76 36.44 36.41
C LYS A 179 -24.06 35.16 37.22
N LYS A 180 -23.10 34.37 37.72
CA LYS A 180 -21.65 34.09 37.51
C LYS A 180 -21.22 33.07 38.61
N VAL A 181 -20.26 32.19 38.30
CA VAL A 181 -19.38 31.34 39.18
C VAL A 181 -20.08 30.31 40.11
N THR A 182 -19.58 29.10 40.40
CA THR A 182 -18.20 28.62 40.62
C THR A 182 -18.15 27.07 40.70
N LYS A 183 -17.05 26.48 40.18
CA LYS A 183 -16.25 25.30 40.68
C LYS A 183 -16.94 23.93 40.91
N LYS A 184 -16.31 22.75 40.85
CA LYS A 184 -15.02 22.17 40.38
C LYS A 184 -15.01 20.70 40.87
N SER A 185 -14.58 19.74 40.05
CA SER A 185 -14.07 18.37 40.42
C SER A 185 -15.06 17.42 41.13
N SER A 186 -14.99 16.08 41.11
CA SER A 186 -14.15 15.03 40.51
C SER A 186 -14.74 13.68 41.00
N SER A 187 -14.51 12.57 40.27
CA SER A 187 -14.43 11.16 40.76
C SER A 187 -15.69 10.55 41.43
N SER A 188 -16.04 9.26 41.42
CA SER A 188 -15.46 7.98 40.96
C SER A 188 -16.48 6.87 41.30
N VAL A 189 -16.23 5.67 40.75
CA VAL A 189 -16.64 4.31 41.19
C VAL A 189 -18.11 3.84 41.14
N SER A 190 -18.36 2.98 40.14
CA SER A 190 -18.58 1.52 40.29
C SER A 190 -19.52 1.00 41.39
N SER A 191 -20.61 0.35 40.99
CA SER A 191 -21.04 -0.92 41.62
C SER A 191 -21.96 -1.75 40.71
N SER A 192 -21.72 -3.05 40.77
CA SER A 192 -22.29 -4.16 40.03
C SER A 192 -23.54 -4.76 40.68
N SER A 193 -24.48 -5.29 39.89
CA SER A 193 -25.28 -6.51 40.17
C SER A 193 -26.17 -6.84 38.95
N VAL A 194 -25.81 -7.83 38.13
CA VAL A 194 -26.25 -9.25 38.15
C VAL A 194 -27.77 -9.47 37.91
N LYS A 195 -28.03 -10.05 36.73
CA LYS A 195 -29.13 -10.96 36.31
C LYS A 195 -30.60 -10.50 36.42
N LYS A 196 -31.22 -10.35 35.24
CA LYS A 196 -32.49 -11.04 34.94
C LYS A 196 -32.47 -11.59 33.51
N LYS A 197 -32.90 -12.85 33.40
CA LYS A 197 -32.87 -13.76 32.25
C LYS A 197 -34.28 -13.79 31.62
N SER A 198 -34.36 -14.11 30.32
CA SER A 198 -35.56 -14.36 29.47
C SER A 198 -36.05 -13.11 28.70
N SER A 199 -36.27 -13.09 27.37
CA SER A 199 -36.44 -14.15 26.36
C SER A 199 -36.04 -13.70 24.94
N SER A 200 -35.45 -14.67 24.23
CA SER A 200 -35.25 -14.88 22.79
C SER A 200 -35.90 -13.96 21.74
N LYS A 201 -35.07 -13.28 20.94
CA LYS A 201 -35.13 -13.31 19.46
C LYS A 201 -33.71 -13.45 18.90
N THR A 202 -33.37 -14.69 18.54
CA THR A 202 -32.07 -15.12 18.01
C THR A 202 -31.78 -14.47 16.66
N LYS A 203 -31.03 -13.37 16.63
CA LYS A 203 -30.30 -12.94 15.43
C LYS A 203 -29.00 -13.75 15.37
N LYS A 204 -28.86 -14.61 14.35
CA LYS A 204 -27.67 -15.44 14.13
C LYS A 204 -26.42 -14.53 14.08
N LYS A 205 -25.51 -14.73 15.02
CA LYS A 205 -24.25 -13.97 15.16
C LYS A 205 -23.28 -14.44 14.08
N VAL A 206 -22.76 -13.53 13.26
CA VAL A 206 -21.70 -13.81 12.29
C VAL A 206 -20.51 -14.43 13.03
N GLN A 207 -20.07 -15.62 12.61
CA GLN A 207 -18.95 -16.35 13.22
C GLN A 207 -17.77 -16.37 12.25
N LEU A 208 -16.65 -15.76 12.65
CA LEU A 208 -15.38 -15.86 11.96
C LEU A 208 -14.48 -16.83 12.73
N SER A 209 -13.92 -17.80 12.02
CA SER A 209 -12.94 -18.75 12.55
C SER A 209 -11.69 -18.71 11.70
N LEU A 210 -10.52 -18.62 12.34
CA LEU A 210 -9.23 -18.68 11.65
C LEU A 210 -9.07 -20.07 11.03
N ALA A 211 -8.83 -20.12 9.72
CA ALA A 211 -8.61 -21.34 8.94
C ALA A 211 -7.12 -21.67 8.84
N SER A 212 -6.31 -20.64 8.57
CA SER A 212 -4.85 -20.75 8.43
C SER A 212 -4.21 -19.37 8.55
N ASN A 213 -2.96 -19.32 8.99
CA ASN A 213 -2.13 -18.12 8.93
C ASN A 213 -0.75 -18.50 8.36
N SER A 214 -0.16 -17.59 7.57
CA SER A 214 1.20 -17.73 7.06
C SER A 214 1.79 -16.35 6.84
N GLY A 215 2.84 -16.02 7.60
CA GLY A 215 3.42 -14.68 7.64
C GLY A 215 2.36 -13.61 7.91
N SER A 216 2.20 -12.68 6.95
CA SER A 216 1.23 -11.57 7.02
C SER A 216 -0.16 -11.93 6.48
N SER A 217 -0.37 -13.15 5.98
CA SER A 217 -1.63 -13.60 5.39
C SER A 217 -2.44 -14.43 6.38
N PHE A 218 -3.70 -14.06 6.57
CA PHE A 218 -4.63 -14.73 7.49
C PHE A 218 -5.91 -15.10 6.74
N VAL A 219 -6.30 -16.36 6.79
CA VAL A 219 -7.52 -16.85 6.16
C VAL A 219 -8.55 -17.16 7.23
N TYR A 220 -9.75 -16.62 7.10
CA TYR A 220 -10.87 -16.87 8.01
C TYR A 220 -12.06 -17.44 7.25
N ASN A 221 -12.80 -18.36 7.86
CA ASN A 221 -14.10 -18.78 7.35
C ASN A 221 -15.18 -17.85 7.92
N LEU A 222 -15.94 -17.20 7.04
CA LEU A 222 -17.10 -16.41 7.38
C LEU A 222 -18.34 -17.31 7.30
N LYS A 223 -18.85 -17.76 8.45
CA LYS A 223 -20.12 -18.49 8.55
C LYS A 223 -21.27 -17.52 8.81
N ASN A 224 -22.44 -17.80 8.23
CA ASN A 224 -23.65 -17.00 8.35
C ASN A 224 -23.53 -15.62 7.66
N SER A 225 -23.17 -15.64 6.37
CA SER A 225 -23.15 -14.48 5.48
C SER A 225 -24.56 -14.07 5.05
N SER A 226 -24.75 -12.77 4.84
CA SER A 226 -25.96 -12.22 4.23
C SER A 226 -25.85 -12.28 2.69
N LYS A 227 -26.98 -12.16 1.98
CA LYS A 227 -27.01 -12.11 0.50
C LYS A 227 -26.10 -11.01 -0.06
N THR A 228 -26.03 -9.89 0.65
CA THR A 228 -25.08 -8.79 0.45
C THR A 228 -24.21 -8.68 1.69
N ASN A 229 -22.88 -8.63 1.49
CA ASN A 229 -21.95 -8.41 2.59
C ASN A 229 -21.44 -6.96 2.53
N THR A 230 -21.26 -6.33 3.68
CA THR A 230 -20.62 -5.02 3.78
C THR A 230 -19.37 -5.10 4.63
N VAL A 231 -18.30 -4.46 4.15
CA VAL A 231 -17.04 -4.34 4.86
C VAL A 231 -16.84 -2.87 5.20
N LYS A 232 -16.82 -2.57 6.48
CA LYS A 232 -16.48 -1.25 7.01
C LYS A 232 -15.06 -1.26 7.54
N VAL A 233 -14.25 -0.36 7.02
CA VAL A 233 -12.87 -0.13 7.45
C VAL A 233 -12.84 1.22 8.14
N SER A 234 -12.36 1.26 9.37
CA SER A 234 -12.19 2.50 10.15
C SER A 234 -10.76 2.59 10.64
N VAL A 235 -10.18 3.78 10.62
CA VAL A 235 -8.78 3.99 10.99
C VAL A 235 -8.69 4.94 12.19
N LYS A 236 -7.80 4.63 13.13
CA LYS A 236 -7.57 5.41 14.34
C LYS A 236 -6.06 5.62 14.55
N ASP A 237 -5.72 6.76 15.14
CA ASP A 237 -4.37 7.13 15.60
C ASP A 237 -3.35 7.46 14.49
N SER A 238 -3.42 6.85 13.29
CA SER A 238 -2.52 7.15 12.16
C SER A 238 -3.15 6.79 10.81
N SER A 239 -2.63 7.30 9.70
CA SER A 239 -3.16 6.94 8.37
C SER A 239 -2.86 5.49 8.01
N ALA A 240 -3.78 4.83 7.32
CA ALA A 240 -3.63 3.45 6.88
C ALA A 240 -4.13 3.26 5.44
N TRP A 241 -3.24 2.75 4.58
CA TRP A 241 -3.65 2.25 3.27
C TRP A 241 -4.44 0.97 3.43
N THR A 242 -5.58 0.88 2.74
CA THR A 242 -6.44 -0.29 2.72
C THR A 242 -6.93 -0.57 1.31
N ALA A 243 -6.98 -1.84 0.93
CA ALA A 243 -7.67 -2.30 -0.27
C ALA A 243 -8.63 -3.43 0.07
N VAL A 244 -9.81 -3.42 -0.55
CA VAL A 244 -10.86 -4.42 -0.40
C VAL A 244 -11.17 -4.98 -1.78
N SER A 245 -11.05 -6.30 -1.92
CA SER A 245 -11.33 -7.03 -3.15
C SER A 245 -12.33 -8.16 -2.88
N ALA A 246 -13.17 -8.44 -3.85
CA ALA A 246 -14.12 -9.55 -3.85
C ALA A 246 -13.75 -10.49 -5.01
N ASP A 247 -13.49 -11.76 -4.71
CA ASP A 247 -13.06 -12.77 -5.69
C ASP A 247 -11.91 -12.32 -6.61
N GLY A 248 -10.94 -11.61 -6.02
CA GLY A 248 -9.78 -11.05 -6.73
C GLY A 248 -10.07 -9.75 -7.49
N THR A 249 -11.32 -9.33 -7.60
CA THR A 249 -11.70 -8.04 -8.21
C THR A 249 -11.72 -6.95 -7.16
N GLN A 250 -10.90 -5.92 -7.34
CA GLN A 250 -10.81 -4.80 -6.43
C GLN A 250 -12.11 -4.00 -6.41
N GLN A 251 -12.74 -3.91 -5.24
CA GLN A 251 -13.95 -3.12 -5.02
C GLN A 251 -13.60 -1.70 -4.61
N TRP A 252 -12.52 -1.55 -3.83
CA TRP A 252 -12.04 -0.26 -3.39
C TRP A 252 -10.59 -0.34 -2.93
N GLN A 253 -9.85 0.77 -3.08
CA GLN A 253 -8.55 0.97 -2.44
C GLN A 253 -8.38 2.44 -2.07
N GLY A 254 -7.60 2.72 -1.04
CA GLY A 254 -7.24 4.08 -0.67
C GLY A 254 -6.50 4.18 0.65
N THR A 255 -5.95 5.35 0.91
CA THR A 255 -5.39 5.69 2.22
C THR A 255 -6.43 6.43 3.04
N LEU A 256 -6.80 5.88 4.19
CA LEU A 256 -7.69 6.52 5.14
C LEU A 256 -6.87 7.26 6.20
N SER A 257 -7.25 8.50 6.48
CA SER A 257 -6.69 9.29 7.58
C SER A 257 -7.25 8.84 8.93
N SER A 258 -6.57 9.21 10.02
CA SER A 258 -7.06 8.96 11.38
C SER A 258 -8.47 9.53 11.58
N GLY A 259 -9.37 8.72 12.11
CA GLY A 259 -10.78 9.06 12.34
C GLY A 259 -11.70 8.86 11.12
N ALA A 260 -11.15 8.58 9.94
CA ALA A 260 -11.94 8.29 8.76
C ALA A 260 -12.41 6.83 8.74
N ASP A 261 -13.59 6.61 8.14
CA ASP A 261 -14.11 5.30 7.82
C ASP A 261 -14.56 5.23 6.35
N HIS A 262 -14.61 4.00 5.84
CA HIS A 262 -15.14 3.72 4.52
C HIS A 262 -15.90 2.40 4.54
N GLU A 263 -17.06 2.39 3.89
CA GLU A 263 -17.92 1.21 3.80
C GLU A 263 -18.01 0.74 2.35
N VAL A 264 -17.57 -0.48 2.12
CA VAL A 264 -17.55 -1.13 0.81
C VAL A 264 -18.65 -2.18 0.77
N LYS A 265 -19.51 -2.07 -0.24
CA LYS A 265 -20.51 -3.10 -0.54
C LYS A 265 -19.85 -4.18 -1.38
N ILE A 266 -19.97 -5.43 -0.94
CA ILE A 266 -19.43 -6.58 -1.65
C ILE A 266 -20.49 -7.09 -2.63
N PRO A 267 -20.13 -7.39 -3.90
CA PRO A 267 -21.05 -7.96 -4.88
C PRO A 267 -21.74 -9.23 -4.38
N GLU A 268 -23.02 -9.39 -4.75
CA GLU A 268 -23.77 -10.61 -4.44
C GLU A 268 -23.12 -11.82 -5.11
N GLY A 269 -23.16 -12.97 -4.43
CA GLY A 269 -22.55 -14.22 -4.94
C GLY A 269 -21.04 -14.32 -4.77
N SER A 270 -20.38 -13.35 -4.12
CA SER A 270 -18.94 -13.41 -3.88
C SER A 270 -18.57 -14.63 -3.02
N SER A 271 -17.52 -15.36 -3.40
CA SER A 271 -17.02 -16.54 -2.67
C SER A 271 -15.94 -16.18 -1.63
N SER A 272 -15.24 -15.08 -1.85
CA SER A 272 -14.12 -14.64 -1.03
C SER A 272 -14.00 -13.11 -1.00
N ILE A 273 -13.62 -12.59 0.17
CA ILE A 273 -13.29 -11.17 0.35
C ILE A 273 -11.85 -11.08 0.84
N THR A 274 -11.02 -10.33 0.13
CA THR A 274 -9.63 -10.08 0.53
C THR A 274 -9.48 -8.62 0.95
N ILE A 275 -8.94 -8.40 2.15
CA ILE A 275 -8.69 -7.08 2.72
C ILE A 275 -7.19 -6.95 2.96
N ASN A 276 -6.54 -6.04 2.24
CA ASN A 276 -5.13 -5.72 2.40
C ASN A 276 -5.01 -4.46 3.25
N LEU A 277 -4.19 -4.54 4.30
CA LEU A 277 -3.97 -3.48 5.27
C LEU A 277 -2.49 -3.11 5.30
N GLY A 278 -2.16 -1.86 5.00
CA GLY A 278 -0.81 -1.32 5.12
C GLY A 278 -0.43 -0.97 6.57
N ASN A 279 -1.41 -0.57 7.39
CA ASN A 279 -1.22 -0.29 8.81
C ASN A 279 -2.38 -0.87 9.63
N SER A 280 -2.27 -2.16 9.92
CA SER A 280 -3.30 -2.96 10.55
C SER A 280 -3.49 -2.68 12.05
N LYS A 281 -2.49 -2.11 12.74
CA LYS A 281 -2.60 -1.70 14.15
C LYS A 281 -3.53 -0.50 14.33
N ALA A 282 -3.48 0.42 13.38
CA ALA A 282 -4.35 1.60 13.31
C ALA A 282 -5.73 1.30 12.73
N THR A 283 -5.94 0.12 12.14
CA THR A 283 -7.16 -0.20 11.41
C THR A 283 -8.08 -1.10 12.23
N LYS A 284 -9.37 -0.79 12.23
CA LYS A 284 -10.44 -1.63 12.75
C LYS A 284 -11.40 -1.99 11.61
N ILE A 285 -11.75 -3.27 11.52
CA ILE A 285 -12.65 -3.80 10.49
C ILE A 285 -13.96 -4.23 11.15
N SER A 286 -15.07 -3.99 10.46
CA SER A 286 -16.37 -4.57 10.77
C SER A 286 -16.99 -5.18 9.53
N ILE A 287 -17.57 -6.37 9.67
CA ILE A 287 -18.21 -7.10 8.57
C ILE A 287 -19.68 -7.26 8.93
N ASN A 288 -20.59 -6.82 8.06
CA ASN A 288 -22.03 -6.86 8.29
C ASN A 288 -22.45 -6.23 9.64
N GLY A 289 -21.79 -5.12 10.02
CA GLY A 289 -22.02 -4.43 11.30
C GLY A 289 -21.39 -5.10 12.53
N HIS A 290 -20.71 -6.25 12.37
CA HIS A 290 -20.02 -6.93 13.47
C HIS A 290 -18.52 -6.62 13.45
N SER A 291 -18.00 -6.05 14.54
CA SER A 291 -16.57 -5.76 14.66
C SER A 291 -15.75 -7.05 14.66
N PHE A 292 -14.68 -7.05 13.87
CA PHE A 292 -13.78 -8.19 13.69
C PHE A 292 -12.41 -7.88 14.28
N ASN A 293 -12.03 -8.61 15.32
CA ASN A 293 -10.73 -8.46 15.99
C ASN A 293 -9.69 -9.42 15.41
N PHE A 294 -9.16 -9.09 14.23
CA PHE A 294 -8.12 -9.84 13.54
C PHE A 294 -6.71 -9.68 14.16
N LEU A 295 -6.52 -8.71 15.06
CA LEU A 295 -5.24 -8.50 15.73
C LEU A 295 -4.95 -9.58 16.77
N LYS A 296 -5.96 -10.28 17.28
CA LYS A 296 -5.80 -11.37 18.26
C LYS A 296 -4.81 -12.43 17.80
N ASP A 297 -4.78 -12.72 16.51
CA ASP A 297 -3.99 -13.83 15.98
C ASP A 297 -2.52 -13.49 15.79
N ASN A 298 -2.13 -12.20 15.85
CA ASN A 298 -0.71 -11.86 15.87
C ASN A 298 -0.29 -10.49 16.46
N SER A 299 -1.07 -9.42 16.57
CA SER A 299 -0.72 -8.05 17.06
C SER A 299 0.57 -7.32 16.59
N SER A 300 1.73 -7.96 16.35
CA SER A 300 3.01 -7.31 16.04
C SER A 300 3.12 -6.84 14.60
N LEU A 301 2.46 -7.53 13.66
CA LEU A 301 2.47 -7.18 12.23
C LEU A 301 1.80 -5.84 11.94
N THR A 302 2.49 -5.01 11.15
CA THR A 302 1.97 -3.75 10.62
C THR A 302 1.14 -3.98 9.35
N VAL A 303 1.67 -4.75 8.39
CA VAL A 303 0.97 -5.09 7.14
C VAL A 303 0.24 -6.43 7.30
N ARG A 304 -1.00 -6.53 6.83
CA ARG A 304 -1.78 -7.78 6.85
C ARG A 304 -2.63 -7.96 5.60
N THR A 305 -2.76 -9.19 5.16
CA THR A 305 -3.76 -9.60 4.17
C THR A 305 -4.74 -10.54 4.85
N LEU A 306 -6.01 -10.15 4.90
CA LEU A 306 -7.08 -10.93 5.51
C LEU A 306 -7.97 -11.48 4.39
N THR A 307 -8.03 -12.80 4.24
CA THR A 307 -8.91 -13.46 3.27
C THR A 307 -10.07 -14.11 4.02
N LEU A 308 -11.27 -13.63 3.76
CA LEU A 308 -12.52 -14.16 4.30
C LEU A 308 -13.13 -15.08 3.25
N LYS A 309 -13.15 -16.39 3.50
CA LYS A 309 -13.87 -17.37 2.68
C LYS A 309 -15.33 -17.38 3.12
N ILE A 310 -16.22 -17.01 2.21
CA ILE A 310 -17.67 -17.04 2.44
C ILE A 310 -18.11 -18.51 2.29
N LYS A 311 -18.77 -19.04 3.32
CA LYS A 311 -19.27 -20.42 3.37
C LYS A 311 -20.76 -20.46 3.64
#